data_AF-A0AAV7WHK7-F1
#
_entry.id   AF-A0AAV7WHK7-F1
#
_cell.length_a   1.000
_cell.length_b   1.000
_cell.length_c   1.000
_cell.angle_alpha   90.00
_cell.angle_beta   90.00
_cell.angle_gamma   90.00
#
_symmetry.space_group_name_H-M   'P 1'
#
loop_
_entity.id
_entity.type
_entity.pdbx_description
1 polymer ?
#
loop_
_entity_poly.entity_id
_entity_poly.type
_entity_poly.pdbx_seq_one_letter_code
_entity_poly.pdbx_strand_id
1 'polypeptide(L)'
;MTEQLDCIRPRVDDHDSRFEQLESRTSDLEDSRHGDREQLPQMERVLEVIRNENEDLEARSRRHNIRIIGLPESTNMGRMEDFVEGMLFDLFPGELSRLLVVERAHRSLGLLRATSLLA
;
A
#
# COMPACT_ATOMS: atom_id res chain seq x y z
N MET A 1 -6.76 -10.44 71.03
CA MET A 1 -5.92 -9.47 70.27
C MET A 1 -4.76 -10.16 69.57
N THR A 2 -4.11 -11.15 70.20
CA THR A 2 -3.03 -11.96 69.60
C THR A 2 -3.50 -12.87 68.45
N GLU A 3 -4.65 -13.56 68.58
CA GLU A 3 -5.17 -14.43 67.51
C GLU A 3 -5.49 -13.72 66.20
N GLN A 4 -5.95 -12.46 66.27
CA GLN A 4 -6.21 -11.65 65.07
C GLN A 4 -4.91 -11.28 64.35
N LEU A 5 -3.85 -11.00 65.11
CA LEU A 5 -2.52 -10.72 64.54
C LEU A 5 -1.91 -11.96 63.88
N ASP A 6 -2.12 -13.15 64.47
CA ASP A 6 -1.66 -14.41 63.89
C ASP A 6 -2.41 -14.80 62.61
N CYS A 7 -3.67 -14.38 62.46
CA CYS A 7 -4.44 -14.54 61.23
C CYS A 7 -4.04 -13.55 60.12
N ILE A 8 -3.61 -12.34 60.48
CA ILE A 8 -3.28 -11.29 59.52
C ILE A 8 -1.90 -11.50 58.90
N ARG A 9 -0.90 -11.96 59.67
CA ARG A 9 0.47 -12.22 59.17
C ARG A 9 0.53 -13.08 57.89
N PRO A 10 -0.06 -14.30 57.83
CA PRO A 10 0.03 -15.12 56.64
C PRO A 10 -0.70 -14.50 55.43
N ARG A 11 -1.69 -13.64 55.67
CA ARG A 11 -2.34 -12.88 54.58
C ARG A 11 -1.44 -11.78 54.05
N VAL A 12 -0.66 -11.12 54.92
CA VAL A 12 0.33 -10.13 54.47
C VAL A 12 1.43 -10.84 53.66
N ASP A 13 1.93 -11.99 54.14
CA ASP A 13 2.94 -12.77 53.42
C ASP A 13 2.45 -13.27 52.04
N ASP A 14 1.20 -13.74 51.95
CA ASP A 14 0.56 -14.10 50.67
C ASP A 14 0.49 -12.90 49.72
N HIS A 15 0.06 -11.75 50.25
CA HIS A 15 -0.03 -10.53 49.46
C HIS A 15 1.35 -10.06 48.98
N ASP A 16 2.39 -10.12 49.82
CA ASP A 16 3.76 -9.77 49.44
C ASP A 16 4.26 -10.67 48.30
N SER A 17 4.03 -11.98 48.39
CA SER A 17 4.39 -12.91 47.30
C SER A 17 3.65 -12.63 45.98
N ARG A 18 2.40 -12.17 46.07
CA ARG A 18 1.60 -11.78 44.90
C ARG A 18 2.05 -10.44 44.34
N PHE A 19 2.50 -9.51 45.19
CA PHE A 19 3.08 -8.25 44.74
C PHE A 19 4.39 -8.47 44.00
N GLU A 20 5.30 -9.29 44.52
CA GLU A 20 6.55 -9.64 43.83
C GLU A 20 6.29 -10.24 42.43
N GLN A 21 5.31 -11.16 42.32
CA GLN A 21 4.92 -11.73 41.03
C GLN A 21 4.31 -10.70 40.08
N LEU A 22 3.51 -9.76 40.60
CA LEU A 22 2.94 -8.69 39.79
C LEU A 22 4.00 -7.69 39.31
N GLU A 23 4.96 -7.36 40.16
CA GLU A 23 6.08 -6.48 39.81
C GLU A 23 6.95 -7.12 38.73
N SER A 24 7.32 -8.39 38.89
CA SER A 24 8.08 -9.12 37.86
C SER A 24 7.33 -9.17 36.53
N ARG A 25 6.04 -9.52 36.53
CA ARG A 25 5.23 -9.55 35.31
C ARG A 25 5.08 -8.17 34.67
N THR A 26 5.02 -7.12 35.49
CA THR A 26 4.93 -5.74 35.01
C THR A 26 6.26 -5.33 34.34
N SER A 27 7.39 -5.67 34.96
CA SER A 27 8.72 -5.45 34.36
C SER A 27 8.86 -6.14 33.00
N ASP A 28 8.50 -7.42 32.91
CA ASP A 28 8.57 -8.18 31.65
C ASP A 28 7.68 -7.58 30.55
N LEU A 29 6.50 -7.09 30.92
CA LEU A 29 5.56 -6.42 30.00
C LEU A 29 6.07 -5.05 29.57
N GLU A 30 6.71 -4.30 30.46
CA GLU A 30 7.31 -3.01 30.16
C GLU A 30 8.49 -3.16 29.19
N ASP A 31 9.36 -4.14 29.42
CA ASP A 31 10.49 -4.46 28.52
C ASP A 31 10.00 -4.87 27.13
N SER A 32 8.98 -5.74 27.06
CA SER A 32 8.37 -6.16 25.80
C SER A 32 7.73 -4.99 25.07
N ARG A 33 6.96 -4.15 25.78
CA ARG A 33 6.38 -2.93 25.21
C ARG A 33 7.43 -1.96 24.72
N HIS A 34 8.56 -1.85 25.42
CA HIS A 34 9.65 -0.99 25.00
C HIS A 34 10.24 -1.49 23.68
N GLY A 35 10.53 -2.79 23.57
CA GLY A 35 10.99 -3.42 22.34
C GLY A 35 10.03 -3.21 21.16
N ASP A 36 8.73 -3.43 21.36
CA ASP A 36 7.71 -3.19 20.33
C ASP A 36 7.69 -1.73 19.88
N ARG A 37 7.80 -0.79 20.84
CA ARG A 37 7.76 0.65 20.56
C ARG A 37 8.98 1.13 19.77
N GLU A 38 10.11 0.44 19.87
CA GLU A 38 11.30 0.70 19.05
C GLU A 38 11.19 0.09 17.64
N GLN A 39 10.58 -1.09 17.51
CA GLN A 39 10.45 -1.79 16.23
C GLN A 39 9.40 -1.17 15.30
N LEU A 40 8.28 -0.68 15.85
CA LEU A 40 7.22 -0.02 15.08
C LEU A 40 7.74 1.11 14.17
N PRO A 41 8.47 2.13 14.66
CA PRO A 41 8.99 3.20 13.81
C PRO A 41 10.10 2.74 12.86
N GLN A 42 10.77 1.61 13.14
CA GLN A 42 11.70 1.01 12.19
C GLN A 42 10.94 0.38 11.02
N MET A 43 9.88 -0.37 11.30
CA MET A 43 9.01 -0.97 10.28
C MET A 43 8.31 0.09 9.44
N GLU A 44 7.80 1.16 10.05
CA GLU A 44 7.18 2.27 9.32
C GLU A 44 8.14 2.90 8.31
N ARG A 45 9.39 3.15 8.71
CA ARG A 45 10.43 3.68 7.81
C ARG A 45 10.73 2.73 6.66
N VAL A 46 10.83 1.42 6.93
CA VAL A 46 11.07 0.43 5.87
C VAL A 46 9.90 0.38 4.89
N LEU A 47 8.67 0.42 5.37
CA LEU A 47 7.48 0.46 4.53
C LEU A 47 7.44 1.72 3.65
N GLU A 48 7.82 2.87 4.20
CA GLU A 48 7.89 4.11 3.43
C GLU A 48 8.94 4.04 2.31
N VAL A 49 10.13 3.51 2.60
CA VAL A 49 11.17 3.29 1.58
C VAL A 49 10.67 2.38 0.47
N ILE A 50 10.12 1.21 0.83
CA ILE A 50 9.62 0.24 -0.14
C ILE A 50 8.50 0.84 -0.98
N ARG A 51 7.61 1.62 -0.37
CA ARG A 51 6.52 2.29 -1.08
C ARG A 51 7.06 3.28 -2.11
N ASN A 52 8.03 4.10 -1.73
CA ASN A 52 8.63 5.09 -2.64
C ASN A 52 9.37 4.41 -3.80
N GLU A 53 10.11 3.34 -3.53
CA GLU A 53 10.77 2.55 -4.58
C GLU A 53 9.75 1.89 -5.52
N ASN A 54 8.66 1.36 -4.99
CA ASN A 54 7.59 0.77 -5.79
C ASN A 54 6.93 1.82 -6.69
N GLU A 55 6.64 3.00 -6.15
CA GLU A 55 6.07 4.11 -6.91
C GLU A 55 7.01 4.57 -8.05
N ASP A 56 8.33 4.66 -7.80
CA ASP A 56 9.31 4.96 -8.85
C ASP A 56 9.33 3.87 -9.93
N LEU A 57 9.35 2.60 -9.53
CA LEU A 57 9.34 1.47 -10.47
C LEU A 57 8.06 1.44 -11.32
N GLU A 58 6.89 1.67 -10.71
CA GLU A 58 5.63 1.78 -11.44
C GLU A 58 5.63 2.97 -12.41
N ALA A 59 6.09 4.14 -11.95
CA ALA A 59 6.16 5.34 -12.77
C ALA A 59 7.09 5.14 -13.98
N ARG A 60 8.27 4.53 -13.77
CA ARG A 60 9.21 4.21 -14.83
C ARG A 60 8.69 3.15 -15.79
N SER A 61 8.04 2.11 -15.25
CA SER A 61 7.42 1.05 -16.05
C SER A 61 6.30 1.60 -16.94
N ARG A 62 5.52 2.56 -16.46
CA ARG A 62 4.40 3.17 -17.20
C ARG A 62 4.79 4.44 -17.96
N ARG A 63 6.04 4.90 -17.89
CA ARG A 63 6.48 6.20 -18.44
C ARG A 63 6.21 6.36 -19.93
N HIS A 64 6.27 5.25 -20.68
CA HIS A 64 6.03 5.23 -22.13
C HIS A 64 4.62 4.79 -22.49
N ASN A 65 3.77 4.51 -21.50
CA ASN A 65 2.40 4.10 -21.73
C ASN A 65 1.50 5.34 -21.82
N ILE A 66 0.77 5.46 -22.91
CA ILE A 66 -0.29 6.46 -23.07
C ILE A 66 -1.66 5.80 -22.96
N ARG A 67 -2.63 6.53 -22.39
CA ARG A 67 -4.03 6.08 -22.31
C ARG A 67 -4.90 7.01 -23.14
N ILE A 68 -5.55 6.44 -24.15
CA ILE A 68 -6.46 7.16 -25.05
C ILE A 68 -7.90 6.88 -24.62
N ILE A 69 -8.69 7.92 -24.40
CA ILE A 69 -10.06 7.85 -23.87
C ILE A 69 -11.00 8.49 -24.89
N GLY A 70 -12.24 7.97 -25.01
CA GLY A 70 -13.25 8.49 -25.94
C GLY A 70 -13.20 7.90 -27.36
N LEU A 71 -12.39 6.86 -27.56
CA LEU A 71 -12.37 6.09 -28.81
C LEU A 71 -13.59 5.16 -28.89
N PRO A 72 -14.39 5.22 -29.98
CA PRO A 72 -15.46 4.26 -30.22
C PRO A 72 -14.96 2.81 -30.19
N GLU A 73 -15.85 1.87 -29.87
CA GLU A 73 -15.50 0.44 -29.85
C GLU A 73 -15.31 -0.12 -31.26
N SER A 74 -16.03 0.42 -32.24
CA SER A 74 -16.03 -0.01 -33.64
C SER A 74 -14.76 0.34 -34.42
N THR A 75 -13.86 1.16 -33.88
CA THR A 75 -12.69 1.68 -34.59
C THR A 75 -11.59 0.64 -34.86
N ASN A 76 -11.76 -0.60 -34.40
CA ASN A 76 -10.69 -1.60 -34.34
C ASN A 76 -10.90 -2.77 -35.31
N MET A 77 -10.93 -2.48 -36.61
CA MET A 77 -11.10 -3.50 -37.66
C MET A 77 -9.79 -4.19 -38.08
N GLY A 78 -8.72 -4.07 -37.30
CA GLY A 78 -7.39 -4.62 -37.60
C GLY A 78 -6.47 -4.68 -36.38
N ARG A 79 -5.15 -4.65 -36.61
CA ARG A 79 -4.14 -4.55 -35.53
C ARG A 79 -4.24 -3.19 -34.86
N MET A 80 -4.30 -3.17 -33.54
CA MET A 80 -4.53 -1.95 -32.77
C MET A 80 -3.29 -1.05 -32.78
N GLU A 81 -2.10 -1.64 -32.88
CA GLU A 81 -0.82 -0.96 -33.00
C GLU A 81 -0.80 -0.06 -34.23
N ASP A 82 -1.09 -0.63 -35.41
CA ASP A 82 -1.15 0.08 -36.68
C ASP A 82 -2.16 1.24 -36.65
N PHE A 83 -3.32 1.02 -36.01
CA PHE A 83 -4.35 2.05 -35.84
C PHE A 83 -3.85 3.22 -34.97
N VAL A 84 -3.25 2.91 -33.82
CA VAL A 84 -2.75 3.95 -32.89
C VAL A 84 -1.59 4.72 -33.51
N GLU A 85 -0.67 4.04 -34.20
CA GLU A 85 0.41 4.71 -34.94
C GLU A 85 -0.14 5.70 -35.96
N GLY A 86 -1.03 5.25 -36.85
CA GLY A 86 -1.64 6.10 -37.87
C GLY A 86 -2.40 7.28 -37.28
N MET A 87 -3.23 7.02 -36.26
CA MET A 87 -3.99 8.08 -35.58
C MET A 87 -3.08 9.13 -34.94
N LEU A 88 -1.96 8.72 -34.32
CA LEU A 88 -1.01 9.67 -33.73
C LEU A 88 -0.31 10.50 -34.82
N PHE A 89 0.12 9.86 -35.91
CA PHE A 89 0.71 10.57 -37.05
C PHE A 89 -0.24 11.62 -37.65
N ASP A 90 -1.52 11.29 -37.76
CA ASP A 90 -2.55 12.21 -38.27
C ASP A 90 -2.83 13.36 -37.29
N LEU A 91 -2.79 13.11 -35.97
CA LEU A 91 -3.03 14.11 -34.94
C LEU A 91 -1.87 15.09 -34.76
N PHE A 92 -0.63 14.64 -34.95
CA PHE A 92 0.58 15.44 -34.73
C PHE A 92 1.46 15.50 -35.98
N PRO A 93 0.97 16.08 -37.08
CA PRO A 93 1.70 16.14 -38.34
C PRO A 93 2.97 16.99 -38.18
N GLY A 94 4.12 16.40 -38.49
CA GLY A 94 5.42 17.08 -38.47
C GLY A 94 6.14 17.12 -37.10
N GLU A 95 5.44 16.80 -36.01
CA GLU A 95 6.04 16.67 -34.68
C GLU A 95 6.52 15.25 -34.40
N LEU A 96 5.82 14.25 -34.96
CA LEU A 96 6.20 12.86 -34.85
C LEU A 96 7.22 12.49 -35.92
N SER A 97 8.44 12.20 -35.47
CA SER A 97 9.46 11.54 -36.28
C SER A 97 8.97 10.16 -36.74
N ARG A 98 9.48 9.68 -37.89
CA ARG A 98 9.30 8.29 -38.40
C ARG A 98 9.71 7.18 -37.42
N LEU A 99 10.18 7.51 -36.22
CA LEU A 99 10.63 6.58 -35.19
C LEU A 99 9.55 6.23 -34.15
N LEU A 100 8.32 6.75 -34.26
CA LEU A 100 7.24 6.30 -33.38
C LEU A 100 6.96 4.81 -33.65
N VAL A 101 7.31 3.95 -32.70
CA VAL A 101 7.05 2.52 -32.73
C VAL A 101 6.16 2.17 -31.55
N VAL A 102 5.00 1.59 -31.81
CA VAL A 102 4.09 1.10 -30.78
C VAL A 102 4.39 -0.37 -30.50
N GLU A 103 4.99 -0.65 -29.34
CA GLU A 103 5.33 -2.03 -28.95
C GLU A 103 4.09 -2.90 -28.69
N ARG A 104 3.05 -2.30 -28.11
CA ARG A 104 1.81 -2.98 -27.77
C ARG A 104 0.67 -1.99 -27.65
N ALA A 105 -0.46 -2.31 -28.28
CA ALA A 105 -1.69 -1.55 -28.08
C ALA A 105 -2.85 -2.50 -27.77
N HIS A 106 -3.62 -2.16 -26.74
CA HIS A 106 -4.78 -2.97 -26.36
C HIS A 106 -5.83 -2.10 -25.68
N ARG A 107 -7.10 -2.51 -25.77
CA ARG A 107 -8.16 -1.94 -24.96
C ARG A 107 -7.91 -2.35 -23.51
N SER A 108 -7.68 -1.37 -22.63
CA SER A 108 -7.69 -1.64 -21.20
C SER A 108 -9.12 -1.94 -20.76
N LEU A 109 -9.27 -2.82 -19.77
CA LEU A 109 -10.52 -2.95 -19.03
C LEU A 109 -10.73 -1.64 -18.25
N GLY A 110 -11.41 -0.69 -18.88
CA GLY A 110 -11.81 0.54 -18.22
C GLY A 110 -12.93 0.26 -17.23
N LEU A 111 -12.96 0.98 -16.10
CA LEU A 111 -14.22 1.21 -15.42
C LEU A 111 -15.17 1.78 -16.48
N LEU A 112 -16.25 1.06 -16.79
CA LEU A 112 -17.43 1.66 -17.40
C LEU A 112 -17.85 2.79 -16.46
N ARG A 113 -17.43 4.02 -16.76
CA ARG A 113 -18.15 5.17 -16.22
C ARG A 113 -19.49 5.09 -16.93
N ALA A 114 -20.50 4.65 -16.19
CA ALA A 114 -21.88 4.77 -16.58
C ALA A 114 -22.20 6.27 -16.71
N THR A 115 -21.77 6.88 -17.81
CA THR A 115 -22.18 8.22 -18.20
C THR A 115 -23.45 8.06 -19.02
N SER A 116 -24.55 8.23 -18.30
CA SER A 116 -25.78 8.89 -18.72
C SER A 116 -26.42 8.45 -20.05
N LEU A 117 -27.43 7.59 -19.92
CA LEU A 117 -28.76 7.93 -20.43
C LEU A 117 -29.06 9.40 -20.10
N LEU A 118 -29.06 10.29 -21.11
CA LEU A 118 -29.89 11.49 -21.26
C LEU A 118 -29.27 12.43 -22.30
N ALA A 119 -29.68 12.27 -23.56
CA ALA A 119 -30.15 13.30 -24.49
C ALA A 119 -30.31 12.68 -25.89
#